data_AF-A0A2T4JUD1-F1
#
_entry.id   AF-A0A2T4JUD1-F1
#
_cell.length_a   1.000
_cell.length_b   1.000
_cell.length_c   1.000
_cell.angle_alpha   90.00
_cell.angle_beta   90.00
_cell.angle_gamma   90.00
#
_symmetry.space_group_name_H-M   'P 1'
#
loop_
_entity.id
_entity.type
_entity.pdbx_description
1 polymer ?
#
loop_
_entity_poly.entity_id
_entity_poly.type
_entity_poly.pdbx_seq_one_letter_code
_entity_poly.pdbx_strand_id
1 'polypeptide(L)'
;MERPERETPNGGRSIADLLGDLVRDLTGLVRTEGKLVRAEMMEAGKTMAVGAEMIAAGAILLLVALLVLVQALVVILAHWVGPAWAAVIVGVVLGLIGAMLILRGKKDLSAANLVPERTIEQTSRDARLAREQI
;
A
#
# COMPACT_ATOMS: atom_id res chain seq x y z
N MET A 1 14.50 -32.52 74.05
CA MET A 1 14.57 -31.06 73.85
C MET A 1 15.68 -30.86 72.84
N GLU A 2 15.52 -30.34 71.63
CA GLU A 2 14.47 -29.61 70.90
C GLU A 2 14.61 -29.96 69.40
N ARG A 3 13.52 -29.90 68.62
CA ARG A 3 13.59 -29.96 67.15
C ARG A 3 13.88 -28.55 66.63
N PRO A 4 14.87 -28.31 65.75
CA PRO A 4 14.85 -27.11 64.94
C PRO A 4 13.83 -27.26 63.81
N GLU A 5 13.12 -26.16 63.61
CA GLU A 5 11.87 -25.99 62.91
C GLU A 5 11.94 -26.28 61.41
N ARG A 6 10.78 -26.60 60.85
CA ARG A 6 10.58 -26.73 59.41
C ARG A 6 10.76 -25.36 58.77
N GLU A 7 11.79 -25.17 57.95
CA GLU A 7 11.74 -24.15 56.92
C GLU A 7 10.65 -24.55 55.93
N THR A 8 9.48 -23.94 56.08
CA THR A 8 8.52 -23.87 55.00
C THR A 8 8.85 -22.60 54.24
N PRO A 9 9.38 -22.66 53.02
CA PRO A 9 9.28 -21.52 52.11
C PRO A 9 7.81 -21.41 51.71
N ASN A 10 6.99 -20.89 52.62
CA ASN A 10 5.67 -20.38 52.27
C ASN A 10 5.87 -19.00 51.63
N GLY A 11 6.32 -19.01 50.39
CA GLY A 11 6.21 -17.89 49.47
C GLY A 11 5.14 -18.25 48.44
N GLY A 12 3.90 -18.43 48.89
CA GLY A 12 2.76 -18.53 47.98
C GLY A 12 2.86 -17.38 46.98
N ARG A 13 2.97 -17.72 45.69
CA ARG A 13 3.12 -16.75 44.60
C ARG A 13 2.24 -15.54 44.85
N SER A 14 2.86 -14.38 44.97
CA SER A 14 2.14 -13.15 45.24
C SER A 14 1.31 -12.78 44.02
N ILE A 15 0.18 -12.09 44.22
CA ILE A 15 -0.57 -11.46 43.13
C ILE A 15 0.34 -10.54 42.31
N ALA A 16 1.39 -9.97 42.93
CA ALA A 16 2.42 -9.18 42.27
C ALA A 16 3.25 -10.00 41.26
N ASP A 17 3.54 -11.28 41.55
CA ASP A 17 4.30 -12.15 40.65
C ASP A 17 3.46 -12.52 39.42
N LEU A 18 2.17 -12.82 39.61
CA LEU A 18 1.24 -13.15 38.51
C LEU A 18 0.98 -11.94 37.58
N LEU A 19 0.92 -10.73 38.14
CA LEU A 19 0.88 -9.49 37.35
C LEU A 19 2.18 -9.28 36.58
N GLY A 20 3.33 -9.58 37.20
CA GLY A 20 4.64 -9.51 36.58
C GLY A 20 4.80 -10.48 35.40
N ASP A 21 4.18 -11.65 35.46
CA ASP A 21 4.14 -12.64 34.39
C ASP A 21 3.17 -12.23 33.27
N LEU A 22 1.96 -11.77 33.60
CA LEU A 22 0.97 -11.31 32.62
C LEU A 22 1.49 -10.12 31.79
N VAL A 23 2.14 -9.14 32.41
CA VAL A 23 2.74 -8.01 31.70
C VAL A 23 3.85 -8.48 30.75
N ARG A 24 4.60 -9.51 31.14
CA ARG A 24 5.68 -10.09 30.33
C ARG A 24 5.13 -10.85 29.13
N ASP A 25 4.07 -11.61 29.33
CA ASP A 25 3.39 -12.37 28.29
C ASP A 25 2.70 -11.42 27.30
N LEU A 26 2.04 -10.36 27.77
CA LEU A 26 1.45 -9.31 26.91
C LEU A 26 2.52 -8.58 26.09
N THR A 27 3.65 -8.22 26.71
CA THR A 27 4.79 -7.60 25.99
C THR A 27 5.37 -8.56 24.94
N GLY A 28 5.39 -9.86 25.26
CA GLY A 28 5.77 -10.93 24.34
C GLY A 28 4.83 -11.06 23.15
N LEU A 29 3.51 -11.02 23.38
CA LEU A 29 2.47 -11.06 22.36
C LEU A 29 2.58 -9.87 21.40
N VAL A 30 2.61 -8.64 21.92
CA VAL A 30 2.71 -7.42 21.10
C VAL A 30 3.97 -7.44 20.23
N ARG A 31 5.10 -7.90 20.78
CA ARG A 31 6.34 -8.03 20.01
C ARG A 31 6.25 -9.11 18.93
N THR A 32 5.46 -10.16 19.16
CA THR A 32 5.27 -11.27 18.22
C THR A 32 4.30 -10.89 17.11
N GLU A 33 3.14 -10.31 17.43
CA GLU A 33 2.20 -9.78 16.44
C GLU A 33 2.84 -8.67 15.60
N GLY A 34 3.63 -7.78 16.20
CA GLY A 34 4.36 -6.75 15.44
C GLY A 34 5.37 -7.33 14.45
N LYS A 35 6.01 -8.46 14.76
CA LYS A 35 6.89 -9.18 13.81
C LYS A 35 6.08 -9.81 12.67
N LEU A 36 4.92 -10.36 12.98
CA LEU A 36 4.03 -10.99 12.00
C LEU A 36 3.48 -9.93 11.03
N VAL A 37 2.93 -8.83 11.55
CA VAL A 37 2.46 -7.69 10.75
C VAL A 37 3.58 -7.17 9.85
N ARG A 38 4.79 -7.01 10.38
CA ARG A 38 5.94 -6.57 9.56
C ARG A 38 6.27 -7.58 8.46
N ALA A 39 6.22 -8.88 8.75
CA ALA A 39 6.47 -9.92 7.75
C ALA A 39 5.41 -9.91 6.64
N GLU A 40 4.13 -9.76 7.00
CA GLU A 40 3.03 -9.67 6.04
C GLU A 40 3.12 -8.40 5.17
N MET A 41 3.49 -7.25 5.77
CA MET A 41 3.76 -6.03 5.01
C MET A 41 4.94 -6.19 4.04
N MET A 42 6.00 -6.91 4.45
CA MET A 42 7.13 -7.20 3.56
C MET A 42 6.74 -8.12 2.40
N GLU A 43 5.95 -9.16 2.67
CA GLU A 43 5.47 -10.07 1.63
C GLU A 43 4.53 -9.34 0.66
N ALA A 44 3.58 -8.55 1.17
CA ALA A 44 2.71 -7.70 0.37
C ALA A 44 3.51 -6.71 -0.49
N GLY A 45 4.53 -6.08 0.08
CA GLY A 45 5.43 -5.18 -0.65
C GLY A 45 6.21 -5.90 -1.76
N LYS A 46 6.65 -7.13 -1.52
CA LYS A 46 7.34 -7.95 -2.52
C LYS A 46 6.41 -8.36 -3.66
N THR A 47 5.19 -8.80 -3.36
CA THR A 47 4.18 -9.12 -4.39
C THR A 47 3.81 -7.88 -5.20
N MET A 48 3.65 -6.73 -4.55
CA MET A 48 3.44 -5.45 -5.23
C MET A 48 4.63 -5.06 -6.12
N ALA A 49 5.86 -5.28 -5.67
CA ALA A 49 7.06 -5.00 -6.47
C ALA A 49 7.12 -5.85 -7.75
N VAL A 50 6.85 -7.15 -7.64
CA VAL A 50 6.75 -8.06 -8.80
C VAL A 50 5.58 -7.66 -9.71
N GLY A 51 4.43 -7.27 -9.15
CA GLY A 51 3.33 -6.72 -9.94
C GLY A 51 3.73 -5.45 -10.70
N ALA A 52 4.45 -4.54 -10.05
CA ALA A 52 4.90 -3.29 -10.62
C ALA A 52 5.91 -3.49 -11.76
N GLU A 53 6.82 -4.45 -11.63
CA GLU A 53 7.82 -4.73 -12.68
C GLU A 53 7.16 -5.26 -13.96
N MET A 54 6.17 -6.16 -13.84
CA MET A 54 5.42 -6.68 -14.99
C MET A 54 4.60 -5.58 -15.67
N ILE A 55 3.96 -4.71 -14.89
CA ILE A 55 3.23 -3.56 -15.44
C ILE A 55 4.19 -2.62 -16.16
N ALA A 56 5.37 -2.33 -15.58
CA ALA A 56 6.37 -1.46 -16.20
C ALA A 56 6.89 -2.06 -17.51
N ALA A 57 7.23 -3.35 -17.54
CA ALA A 57 7.67 -4.05 -18.75
C ALA A 57 6.58 -4.04 -19.84
N GLY A 58 5.33 -4.34 -19.46
CA GLY A 58 4.17 -4.27 -20.36
C GLY A 58 3.93 -2.86 -20.92
N ALA A 59 4.05 -1.83 -20.07
CA ALA A 59 3.92 -0.43 -20.49
C ALA A 59 5.00 -0.03 -21.51
N ILE A 60 6.24 -0.49 -21.33
CA ILE A 60 7.33 -0.27 -22.30
C ILE A 60 7.01 -0.94 -23.64
N LEU A 61 6.56 -2.20 -23.63
CA LEU A 61 6.18 -2.91 -24.86
C LEU A 61 5.01 -2.22 -25.58
N LEU A 62 3.98 -1.80 -24.84
CA LEU A 62 2.87 -1.04 -25.39
C LEU A 62 3.31 0.30 -25.96
N LEU A 63 4.27 0.98 -25.33
CA LEU A 63 4.85 2.22 -25.87
C LEU A 63 5.55 1.97 -27.21
N VAL A 64 6.38 0.92 -27.31
CA VAL A 64 7.04 0.54 -28.57
C VAL A 64 6.01 0.21 -29.65
N ALA A 65 5.00 -0.60 -29.31
CA ALA A 65 3.92 -0.94 -30.23
C ALA A 65 3.16 0.31 -30.70
N LEU A 66 2.86 1.23 -29.77
CA LEU A 66 2.20 2.50 -30.09
C LEU A 66 3.05 3.32 -31.05
N LEU A 67 4.36 3.47 -30.84
CA LEU A 67 5.24 4.20 -31.76
C LEU A 67 5.21 3.61 -33.17
N VAL A 68 5.24 2.28 -33.30
CA VAL A 68 5.12 1.60 -34.60
C VAL A 68 3.76 1.88 -35.24
N LEU A 69 2.67 1.81 -34.48
CA LEU A 69 1.32 2.09 -34.97
C LEU A 69 1.14 3.56 -35.38
N VAL A 70 1.69 4.51 -34.62
CA VAL A 70 1.70 5.93 -34.98
C VAL A 70 2.39 6.11 -36.34
N GLN A 71 3.53 5.45 -36.54
CA GLN A 71 4.25 5.57 -37.78
C GLN A 71 3.52 4.93 -38.97
N ALA A 72 2.87 3.79 -38.74
CA ALA A 72 1.98 3.18 -39.73
C ALA A 72 0.82 4.13 -40.10
N LEU A 73 0.20 4.77 -39.11
CA LEU A 73 -0.89 5.73 -39.34
C LEU A 73 -0.42 6.95 -40.13
N VAL A 74 0.75 7.50 -39.81
CA VAL A 74 1.36 8.60 -40.57
C VAL A 74 1.60 8.20 -42.02
N VAL A 75 2.16 7.02 -42.27
CA VAL A 75 2.41 6.51 -43.63
C VAL A 75 1.11 6.35 -44.41
N ILE A 76 0.07 5.78 -43.79
CA ILE A 76 -1.25 5.63 -44.42
C ILE A 76 -1.83 7.00 -44.77
N LEU A 77 -1.84 7.93 -43.82
CA LEU A 77 -2.42 9.26 -44.01
C LEU A 77 -1.62 10.12 -45.01
N ALA A 78 -0.31 9.89 -45.10
CA ALA A 78 0.58 10.59 -46.03
C ALA A 78 0.17 10.41 -47.50
N HIS A 79 -0.53 9.34 -47.86
CA HIS A 79 -1.05 9.13 -49.22
C HIS A 79 -2.06 10.21 -49.65
N TRP A 80 -2.69 10.90 -48.69
CA TRP A 80 -3.75 11.88 -48.95
C TRP A 80 -3.28 13.31 -48.75
N VAL A 81 -2.48 13.57 -47.72
CA VAL A 81 -2.10 14.94 -47.29
C VAL A 81 -0.58 15.22 -47.36
N GLY A 82 0.21 14.22 -47.74
CA GLY A 82 1.67 14.29 -47.72
C GLY A 82 2.28 13.98 -46.34
N PRO A 83 3.56 13.58 -46.30
CA PRO A 83 4.20 13.04 -45.10
C PRO A 83 4.32 14.06 -43.95
N ALA A 84 4.63 15.31 -44.26
CA ALA A 84 4.79 16.36 -43.24
C ALA A 84 3.46 16.66 -42.54
N TRP A 85 2.39 16.87 -43.30
CA TRP A 85 1.07 17.17 -42.75
C TRP A 85 0.45 15.98 -42.05
N ALA A 86 0.66 14.76 -42.54
CA ALA A 86 0.22 13.55 -41.85
C ALA A 86 0.84 13.43 -40.45
N ALA A 87 2.15 13.66 -40.32
CA ALA A 87 2.84 13.65 -39.04
C ALA A 87 2.30 14.72 -38.07
N VAL A 88 2.05 15.94 -38.56
CA VAL A 88 1.48 17.03 -37.75
C VAL A 88 0.07 16.69 -37.27
N ILE A 89 -0.80 16.20 -38.14
CA ILE A 89 -2.19 15.87 -37.78
C ILE A 89 -2.23 14.77 -36.72
N VAL A 90 -1.50 13.67 -36.94
CA VAL A 90 -1.45 12.55 -35.98
C VAL A 90 -0.84 13.00 -34.65
N GLY A 91 0.23 13.79 -34.70
CA GLY A 91 0.89 14.35 -33.52
C GLY A 91 -0.03 15.23 -32.69
N VAL A 92 -0.80 16.12 -33.33
CA VAL A 92 -1.76 17.00 -32.63
C VAL A 92 -2.88 16.19 -32.00
N VAL A 93 -3.46 15.22 -32.72
CA VAL A 93 -4.54 14.37 -32.18
C VAL A 93 -4.08 13.59 -30.95
N LEU A 94 -2.91 12.94 -31.02
CA LEU A 94 -2.36 12.20 -29.89
C LEU A 94 -1.93 13.12 -28.75
N GLY A 95 -1.40 14.30 -29.07
CA GLY A 95 -1.06 15.32 -28.09
C GLY A 95 -2.26 15.78 -27.27
N LEU A 96 -3.42 15.99 -27.91
CA LEU A 96 -4.67 16.34 -27.24
C LEU A 96 -5.17 15.22 -26.34
N ILE A 97 -5.15 13.97 -26.83
CA ILE A 97 -5.53 12.79 -26.04
C ILE A 97 -4.60 12.65 -24.82
N GLY A 98 -3.29 12.77 -25.01
CA GLY A 98 -2.29 12.69 -23.94
C GLY A 98 -2.47 13.79 -22.90
N ALA A 99 -2.70 15.03 -23.33
CA ALA A 99 -2.99 16.14 -22.42
C ALA A 99 -4.25 15.86 -21.57
N MET A 100 -5.33 15.35 -22.18
CA MET A 100 -6.55 14.98 -21.46
C MET A 100 -6.29 13.88 -20.41
N LEU A 101 -5.55 12.84 -20.77
CA LEU A 101 -5.21 11.74 -19.87
C LEU A 101 -4.36 12.20 -18.69
N ILE A 102 -3.36 13.05 -18.93
CA ILE A 102 -2.53 13.64 -17.86
C ILE A 102 -3.39 14.44 -16.89
N LEU A 103 -4.28 15.29 -17.41
CA LEU A 103 -5.16 16.11 -16.57
C LEU A 103 -6.10 15.25 -15.72
N ARG A 104 -6.65 14.17 -16.27
CA ARG A 104 -7.49 13.21 -15.53
C ARG A 104 -6.68 12.43 -14.49
N GLY A 105 -5.54 11.85 -14.88
CA GLY A 105 -4.68 11.11 -13.96
C GLY A 105 -4.20 11.97 -12.79
N LYS A 106 -3.84 13.24 -13.02
CA LYS A 106 -3.49 14.18 -11.94
C LYS A 106 -4.65 14.43 -10.98
N LYS A 107 -5.89 14.47 -11.48
CA LYS A 107 -7.07 14.63 -10.65
C LYS A 107 -7.29 13.38 -9.78
N ASP A 108 -7.16 12.19 -10.36
CA ASP A 108 -7.42 10.93 -9.67
C ASP A 108 -6.33 10.60 -8.64
N LEU A 109 -5.09 11.00 -8.90
CA LEU A 109 -3.95 10.84 -7.99
C LEU A 109 -3.82 11.99 -6.97
N SER A 110 -4.75 12.95 -6.95
CA SER A 110 -4.79 13.99 -5.93
C SER A 110 -4.97 13.35 -4.55
N ALA A 111 -4.21 13.82 -3.55
CA ALA A 111 -4.31 13.34 -2.17
C ALA A 111 -5.76 13.37 -1.63
N ALA A 112 -6.59 14.29 -2.12
CA ALA A 112 -8.02 14.36 -1.78
C ALA A 112 -8.83 13.12 -2.21
N ASN A 113 -8.42 12.41 -3.27
CA ASN A 113 -9.08 11.19 -3.76
C ASN A 113 -8.42 9.91 -3.24
N LEU A 114 -7.19 10.01 -2.71
CA LEU A 114 -6.41 8.88 -2.18
C LEU A 114 -6.65 8.64 -0.69
N VAL A 115 -7.25 9.60 0.03
CA VAL A 115 -7.67 9.43 1.41
C VAL A 115 -9.12 8.93 1.43
N PRO A 116 -9.39 7.67 1.84
CA PRO A 116 -10.75 7.17 1.90
C PRO A 116 -11.50 7.88 3.03
N GLU A 117 -12.38 8.81 2.68
CA GLU A 117 -13.19 9.58 3.64
C GLU A 117 -13.95 8.66 4.61
N ARG A 118 -14.45 7.53 4.10
CA ARG A 118 -15.19 6.52 4.86
C ARG A 118 -14.34 5.79 5.92
N THR A 119 -13.08 5.48 5.61
CA THR A 119 -12.20 4.72 6.52
C THR A 119 -11.75 5.58 7.70
N ILE A 120 -11.53 6.88 7.47
CA ILE A 120 -11.21 7.82 8.56
C ILE A 120 -12.42 8.00 9.47
N GLU A 121 -13.63 8.13 8.91
CA GLU A 121 -14.83 8.32 9.71
C GLU A 121 -15.12 7.14 10.63
N GLN A 122 -15.01 5.90 10.13
CA GLN A 122 -15.24 4.70 10.95
C GLN A 122 -14.18 4.53 12.04
N THR A 123 -12.91 4.74 11.71
CA THR A 123 -11.82 4.68 12.71
C THR A 123 -11.99 5.76 13.78
N SER A 124 -12.46 6.96 13.39
CA SER A 124 -12.72 8.05 14.33
C SER A 124 -13.92 7.78 15.24
N ARG A 125 -14.97 7.11 14.74
CA ARG A 125 -16.14 6.70 15.54
C ARG A 125 -15.77 5.64 16.57
N ASP A 126 -15.04 4.61 16.17
CA ASP A 126 -14.62 3.55 17.08
C ASP A 126 -13.67 4.08 18.17
N ALA A 127 -12.74 4.98 17.81
CA ALA A 127 -11.87 5.65 18.78
C ALA A 127 -12.65 6.55 19.76
N ARG A 128 -13.79 7.11 19.35
CA ARG A 128 -14.62 7.97 20.19
C ARG A 128 -15.46 7.16 21.17
N LEU A 129 -16.04 6.05 20.71
CA LEU A 129 -16.80 5.12 21.55
C LEU A 129 -15.92 4.45 22.62
N ALA A 130 -14.66 4.13 22.28
CA ALA A 130 -13.69 3.61 23.23
C ALA A 130 -13.30 4.61 24.34
N ARG A 131 -13.40 5.93 24.07
CA ARG A 131 -13.15 6.98 25.08
C ARG A 131 -14.37 7.27 25.97
N GLU A 132 -15.57 6.96 25.52
CA GLU A 132 -16.81 7.12 26.32
C GLU A 132 -17.04 5.97 27.30
N GLN A 133 -16.35 4.84 27.15
CA GLN A 133 -16.44 3.69 28.05
C GLN A 133 -15.37 3.68 29.18
N ILE A 134 -14.58 4.75 29.29
CA ILE A 134 -13.57 4.96 30.35
C ILE A 134 -13.98 6.18 31.17
#